data_AF-A0A6P0T2N4-F1
#
_entry.id   AF-A0A6P0T2N4-F1
#
_cell.length_a   1.000
_cell.length_b   1.000
_cell.length_c   1.000
_cell.angle_alpha   90.00
_cell.angle_beta   90.00
_cell.angle_gamma   90.00
#
_symmetry.space_group_name_H-M   'P 1'
#
loop_
_entity.id
_entity.type
_entity.pdbx_description
1 polymer ?
#
loop_
_entity_poly.entity_id
_entity_poly.type
_entity_poly.pdbx_seq_one_letter_code
_entity_poly.pdbx_strand_id
1 'polypeptide(L)'
;CVSFQGLKQLWCEEGQAIGEIQLPDELVRDLTNYQLHPALLDVGMQVIAAAIGEEESQTTYVPVLIERLTVYRRPDTSLWAMASVAIPLKDNKDSLSGQITLLSSKGETIAIIEGLQLKQVTREALLGREADELRNWLYEIEWRSQPRFGRQLPPEYILIPGEISRKLNPLVSKLVSEIDLNSYSKFLSQLEALSIDYIVHAFV
;
A
#
# COMPACT_ATOMS: atom_id res chain seq x y z
N CYS A 1 -0.82 2.66 -18.10
CA CYS A 1 -1.87 3.04 -17.13
C CYS A 1 -1.53 4.42 -16.58
N VAL A 2 -1.82 5.49 -17.34
CA VAL A 2 -1.83 6.87 -16.85
C VAL A 2 -2.62 7.67 -17.86
N SER A 3 -3.86 8.04 -17.52
CA SER A 3 -4.61 8.96 -18.37
C SER A 3 -5.37 9.96 -17.51
N PHE A 4 -4.62 10.90 -16.98
CA PHE A 4 -5.10 12.11 -16.31
C PHE A 4 -4.92 13.35 -17.20
N GLN A 5 -4.78 13.15 -18.53
CA GLN A 5 -4.57 14.19 -19.55
C GLN A 5 -5.84 14.36 -20.40
N GLY A 6 -6.99 14.57 -19.77
CA GLY A 6 -8.27 14.73 -20.48
C GLY A 6 -8.58 16.15 -20.95
N LEU A 7 -7.70 17.12 -20.69
CA LEU A 7 -7.92 18.53 -21.01
C LEU A 7 -7.46 18.84 -22.44
N LYS A 8 -8.39 19.28 -23.28
CA LYS A 8 -8.12 19.58 -24.71
C LYS A 8 -7.82 21.06 -24.92
N GLN A 9 -8.57 21.93 -24.26
CA GLN A 9 -8.38 23.39 -24.29
C GLN A 9 -8.68 23.96 -22.90
N LEU A 10 -7.99 25.05 -22.57
CA LEU A 10 -8.10 25.72 -21.29
C LEU A 10 -8.02 27.23 -21.50
N TRP A 11 -8.96 27.93 -20.90
CA TRP A 11 -9.00 29.38 -20.83
C TRP A 11 -9.05 29.78 -19.37
N CYS A 12 -8.28 30.78 -18.99
CA CYS A 12 -8.24 31.26 -17.61
C CYS A 12 -8.23 32.79 -17.57
N GLU A 13 -8.86 33.31 -16.53
CA GLU A 13 -8.80 34.68 -16.05
C GLU A 13 -8.60 34.63 -14.53
N GLU A 14 -8.29 35.75 -13.89
CA GLU A 14 -8.14 35.82 -12.44
C GLU A 14 -9.40 35.31 -11.72
N GLY A 15 -9.26 34.21 -10.99
CA GLY A 15 -10.35 33.60 -10.23
C GLY A 15 -11.36 32.78 -11.05
N GLN A 16 -11.18 32.63 -12.37
CA GLN A 16 -12.07 31.82 -13.21
C GLN A 16 -11.32 31.03 -14.27
N ALA A 17 -11.77 29.80 -14.56
CA ALA A 17 -11.23 29.01 -15.63
C ALA A 17 -12.30 28.17 -16.32
N ILE A 18 -12.12 27.93 -17.61
CA ILE A 18 -12.97 27.08 -18.43
C ILE A 18 -12.08 26.06 -19.14
N GLY A 19 -12.43 24.79 -19.04
CA GLY A 19 -11.72 23.70 -19.71
C GLY A 19 -12.65 22.87 -20.61
N GLU A 20 -12.23 22.63 -21.85
CA GLU A 20 -12.83 21.60 -22.70
C GLU A 20 -12.17 20.25 -22.35
N ILE A 21 -12.99 19.28 -21.95
CA ILE A 21 -12.54 17.96 -21.51
C ILE A 21 -13.02 16.91 -22.52
N GLN A 22 -12.09 16.07 -22.95
CA GLN A 22 -12.36 14.93 -23.81
C GLN A 22 -11.88 13.66 -23.12
N LEU A 23 -12.79 12.70 -22.97
CA LEU A 23 -12.45 11.42 -22.40
C LEU A 23 -11.63 10.61 -23.43
N PRO A 24 -10.48 10.04 -23.04
CA PRO A 24 -9.75 9.10 -23.87
C PRO A 24 -10.58 7.86 -24.20
N ASP A 25 -10.45 7.35 -25.42
CA ASP A 25 -11.24 6.22 -25.94
C ASP A 25 -11.17 4.96 -25.05
N GLU A 26 -10.06 4.78 -24.35
CA GLU A 26 -9.82 3.68 -23.41
C GLU A 26 -10.81 3.67 -22.23
N LEU A 27 -11.18 4.86 -21.75
CA LEU A 27 -12.09 5.06 -20.61
C LEU A 27 -13.57 5.11 -21.03
N VAL A 28 -13.86 5.27 -22.33
CA VAL A 28 -15.23 5.29 -22.86
C VAL A 28 -15.95 3.98 -22.59
N ARG A 29 -15.22 2.86 -22.58
CA ARG A 29 -15.78 1.52 -22.33
C ARG A 29 -16.29 1.32 -20.91
N ASP A 30 -15.72 2.03 -19.93
CA ASP A 30 -16.08 1.92 -18.52
C ASP A 30 -17.08 2.99 -18.07
N LEU A 31 -17.44 3.95 -18.94
CA LEU A 31 -18.41 5.01 -18.63
C LEU A 31 -19.75 4.47 -18.13
N THR A 32 -20.23 3.34 -18.66
CA THR A 32 -21.52 2.77 -18.26
C THR A 32 -21.57 2.32 -16.80
N ASN A 33 -20.41 2.12 -16.16
CA ASN A 33 -20.32 1.66 -14.77
C ASN A 33 -20.37 2.82 -13.75
N TYR A 34 -20.27 4.08 -14.20
CA TYR A 34 -20.21 5.25 -13.33
C TYR A 34 -21.28 6.29 -13.68
N GLN A 35 -21.84 6.95 -12.67
CA GLN A 35 -22.69 8.14 -12.91
C GLN A 35 -21.86 9.34 -13.37
N LEU A 36 -20.66 9.48 -12.80
CA LEU A 36 -19.61 10.40 -13.20
C LEU A 36 -18.28 9.66 -13.03
N HIS A 37 -17.51 9.53 -14.10
CA HIS A 37 -16.25 8.79 -14.07
C HIS A 37 -15.22 9.54 -13.21
N PRO A 38 -14.49 8.88 -12.29
CA PRO A 38 -13.49 9.54 -11.43
C PRO A 38 -12.44 10.34 -12.21
N ALA A 39 -11.98 9.84 -13.35
CA ALA A 39 -11.06 10.58 -14.23
C ALA A 39 -11.67 11.88 -14.80
N LEU A 40 -12.98 11.93 -15.10
CA LEU A 40 -13.63 13.16 -15.55
C LEU A 40 -13.76 14.17 -14.42
N LEU A 41 -14.09 13.67 -13.23
CA LEU A 41 -14.14 14.49 -12.03
C LEU A 41 -12.76 15.10 -11.73
N ASP A 42 -11.71 14.28 -11.80
CA ASP A 42 -10.32 14.72 -11.59
C ASP A 42 -9.90 15.78 -12.60
N VAL A 43 -10.11 15.56 -13.89
CA VAL A 43 -9.79 16.56 -14.92
C VAL A 43 -10.63 17.83 -14.72
N GLY A 44 -11.90 17.70 -14.30
CA GLY A 44 -12.72 18.84 -13.92
C GLY A 44 -12.14 19.63 -12.74
N MET A 45 -11.57 18.94 -11.76
CA MET A 45 -10.83 19.56 -10.65
C MET A 45 -9.54 20.22 -11.11
N GLN A 46 -8.80 19.64 -12.07
CA GLN A 46 -7.58 20.26 -12.60
C GLN A 46 -7.83 21.65 -13.21
N VAL A 47 -9.03 21.91 -13.76
CA VAL A 47 -9.40 23.23 -14.28
C VAL A 47 -9.37 24.30 -13.19
N ILE A 48 -9.63 23.95 -11.92
CA ILE A 48 -9.57 24.94 -10.83
C ILE A 48 -8.16 25.45 -10.58
N ALA A 49 -7.13 24.64 -10.85
CA ALA A 49 -5.75 25.05 -10.67
C ALA A 49 -5.40 26.21 -11.62
N ALA A 50 -5.99 26.24 -12.80
CA ALA A 50 -5.81 27.33 -13.77
C ALA A 50 -6.47 28.64 -13.33
N ALA A 51 -7.51 28.58 -12.49
CA ALA A 51 -8.21 29.76 -11.97
C ALA A 51 -7.42 30.48 -10.86
N ILE A 52 -6.41 29.82 -10.26
CA ILE A 52 -5.58 30.37 -9.17
C ILE A 52 -4.50 31.32 -9.71
N GLY A 53 -4.06 31.14 -10.97
CA GLY A 53 -3.11 32.03 -11.66
C GLY A 53 -1.64 31.58 -11.61
N GLU A 54 -0.81 32.12 -12.51
CA GLU A 54 0.60 31.71 -12.71
C GLU A 54 1.61 32.34 -11.72
N GLU A 55 1.28 33.45 -11.07
CA GLU A 55 2.20 34.10 -10.11
C GLU A 55 2.53 33.21 -8.90
N GLU A 56 1.67 32.22 -8.61
CA GLU A 56 1.85 31.25 -7.53
C GLU A 56 2.41 29.90 -8.03
N SER A 57 3.14 29.89 -9.15
CA SER A 57 3.71 28.68 -9.78
C SER A 57 4.61 27.79 -8.90
N GLN A 58 5.06 28.26 -7.74
CA GLN A 58 5.79 27.44 -6.76
C GLN A 58 4.90 26.77 -5.71
N THR A 59 3.60 27.05 -5.76
CA THR A 59 2.63 26.64 -4.74
C THR A 59 1.67 25.61 -5.32
N THR A 60 1.59 24.43 -4.68
CA THR A 60 0.62 23.41 -5.09
C THR A 60 -0.60 23.48 -4.18
N TYR A 61 -1.77 23.69 -4.77
CA TYR A 61 -3.05 23.60 -4.09
C TYR A 61 -3.68 22.23 -4.33
N VAL A 62 -4.15 21.58 -3.27
CA VAL A 62 -4.88 20.32 -3.37
C VAL A 62 -6.29 20.46 -2.80
N PRO A 63 -7.30 19.82 -3.41
CA PRO A 63 -8.64 19.80 -2.86
C PRO A 63 -8.67 18.95 -1.58
N VAL A 64 -9.14 19.54 -0.48
CA VAL A 64 -9.22 18.88 0.84
C VAL A 64 -10.66 18.64 1.31
N LEU A 65 -11.63 19.38 0.77
CA LEU A 65 -13.04 19.26 1.15
C LEU A 65 -13.96 19.66 0.00
N ILE A 66 -15.08 18.96 -0.12
CA ILE A 66 -16.23 19.30 -0.97
C ILE A 66 -17.45 19.39 -0.06
N GLU A 67 -18.09 20.55 0.01
CA GLU A 67 -19.33 20.70 0.79
C GLU A 67 -20.51 19.98 0.12
N ARG A 68 -20.61 20.08 -1.21
CA ARG A 68 -21.67 19.41 -1.96
C ARG A 68 -21.21 19.02 -3.37
N LEU A 69 -21.52 17.79 -3.76
CA LEU A 69 -21.48 17.33 -5.15
C LEU A 69 -22.91 16.94 -5.56
N THR A 70 -23.45 17.62 -6.56
CA THR A 70 -24.75 17.30 -7.15
C THR A 70 -24.55 16.83 -8.58
N VAL A 71 -24.98 15.60 -8.89
CA VAL A 71 -24.92 15.04 -10.24
C VAL A 71 -26.34 14.96 -10.79
N TYR A 72 -26.60 15.64 -11.91
CA TYR A 72 -27.92 15.72 -12.53
C TYR A 72 -28.09 14.71 -13.65
N ARG A 73 -27.01 14.41 -14.38
CA ARG A 73 -27.02 13.47 -15.50
C ARG A 73 -25.64 12.85 -15.71
N ARG A 74 -25.60 11.81 -16.55
CA ARG A 74 -24.35 11.19 -16.96
C ARG A 74 -23.67 12.04 -18.03
N PRO A 75 -22.34 12.25 -17.95
CA PRO A 75 -21.59 12.90 -19.01
C PRO A 75 -21.52 12.01 -20.25
N ASP A 76 -21.45 12.65 -21.42
CA ASP A 76 -21.03 12.00 -22.66
C ASP A 76 -19.49 11.85 -22.69
N THR A 77 -18.91 11.60 -23.86
CA THR A 77 -17.45 11.51 -24.06
C THR A 77 -16.73 12.85 -24.03
N SER A 78 -17.46 13.97 -24.06
CA SER A 78 -16.92 15.32 -23.99
C SER A 78 -17.77 16.18 -23.06
N LEU A 79 -17.11 17.02 -22.28
CA LEU A 79 -17.75 17.93 -21.34
C LEU A 79 -16.92 19.21 -21.18
N TRP A 80 -17.57 20.24 -20.65
CA TRP A 80 -16.94 21.49 -20.28
C TRP A 80 -16.90 21.59 -18.76
N ALA A 81 -15.80 22.09 -18.21
CA ALA A 81 -15.68 22.41 -16.81
C ALA A 81 -15.51 23.93 -16.66
N MET A 82 -16.36 24.55 -15.85
CA MET A 82 -16.23 25.95 -15.45
C MET A 82 -15.88 25.98 -13.97
N ALA A 83 -14.70 26.50 -13.65
CA ALA A 83 -14.23 26.65 -12.29
C ALA A 83 -14.20 28.13 -11.90
N SER A 84 -14.56 28.42 -10.66
CA SER A 84 -14.38 29.75 -10.08
C SER A 84 -13.84 29.65 -8.67
N VAL A 85 -12.83 30.45 -8.35
CA VAL A 85 -12.15 30.51 -7.06
C VAL A 85 -12.30 31.91 -6.49
N ALA A 86 -12.67 32.00 -5.22
CA ALA A 86 -12.63 33.24 -4.48
C ALA A 86 -11.18 33.48 -4.01
N ILE A 87 -10.47 34.39 -4.68
CA ILE A 87 -9.11 34.80 -4.31
C ILE A 87 -9.21 35.82 -3.16
N PRO A 88 -8.70 35.52 -1.95
CA PRO A 88 -8.78 36.44 -0.82
C PRO A 88 -7.93 37.70 -1.06
N LEU A 89 -8.48 38.88 -0.73
CA LEU A 89 -7.77 40.17 -0.78
C LEU A 89 -6.71 40.35 0.33
N LYS A 90 -6.59 39.38 1.26
CA LYS A 90 -5.65 39.40 2.40
C LYS A 90 -4.80 38.13 2.38
N ASP A 91 -3.57 38.24 2.90
CA ASP A 91 -2.47 37.25 2.93
C ASP A 91 -2.75 35.82 3.45
N ASN A 92 -4.01 35.46 3.76
CA ASN A 92 -4.34 34.08 4.10
C ASN A 92 -4.51 33.25 2.82
N LYS A 93 -3.39 32.97 2.16
CA LYS A 93 -3.28 32.15 0.93
C LYS A 93 -3.26 30.65 1.20
N ASP A 94 -3.30 30.24 2.47
CA ASP A 94 -3.23 28.83 2.87
C ASP A 94 -4.46 28.01 2.43
N SER A 95 -5.62 28.67 2.29
CA SER A 95 -6.90 28.04 1.97
C SER A 95 -7.70 28.89 0.99
N LEU A 96 -8.07 28.30 -0.15
CA LEU A 96 -8.92 28.91 -1.16
C LEU A 96 -10.25 28.17 -1.23
N SER A 97 -11.32 28.91 -1.49
CA SER A 97 -12.66 28.34 -1.70
C SER A 97 -13.09 28.54 -3.14
N GLY A 98 -13.69 27.52 -3.73
CA GLY A 98 -14.19 27.58 -5.10
C GLY A 98 -15.36 26.66 -5.36
N GLN A 99 -15.76 26.64 -6.62
CA GLN A 99 -16.83 25.79 -7.14
C GLN A 99 -16.50 25.40 -8.57
N ILE A 100 -17.04 24.27 -9.01
CA ILE A 100 -16.87 23.75 -10.36
C ILE A 100 -18.23 23.33 -10.91
N THR A 101 -18.57 23.78 -12.11
CA THR A 101 -19.75 23.34 -12.85
C THR A 101 -19.30 22.55 -14.07
N LEU A 102 -19.77 21.31 -14.19
CA LEU A 102 -19.58 20.47 -15.36
C LEU A 102 -20.80 20.60 -16.28
N LEU A 103 -20.57 20.85 -17.56
CA LEU A 103 -21.58 21.11 -18.59
C LEU A 103 -21.41 20.15 -19.76
N SER A 104 -22.51 19.77 -20.41
CA SER A 104 -22.46 19.05 -21.69
C SER A 104 -22.01 19.99 -22.81
N SER A 105 -21.66 19.42 -23.96
CA SER A 105 -21.42 20.18 -25.20
C SER A 105 -22.61 21.04 -25.65
N LYS A 106 -23.82 20.75 -25.15
CA LYS A 106 -25.05 21.51 -25.39
C LYS A 106 -25.30 22.59 -24.33
N GLY A 107 -24.39 22.77 -23.38
CA GLY A 107 -24.51 23.74 -22.29
C GLY A 107 -25.40 23.29 -21.13
N GLU A 108 -25.75 22.00 -21.06
CA GLU A 108 -26.63 21.50 -20.00
C GLU A 108 -25.78 21.08 -18.78
N THR A 109 -26.19 21.44 -17.56
CA THR A 109 -25.45 21.11 -16.31
C THR A 109 -25.41 19.62 -15.96
N ILE A 110 -24.23 19.00 -16.07
CA ILE A 110 -23.98 17.59 -15.74
C ILE A 110 -23.84 17.41 -14.23
N ALA A 111 -22.97 18.21 -13.61
CA ALA A 111 -22.72 18.16 -12.18
C ALA A 111 -22.27 19.53 -11.67
N ILE A 112 -22.48 19.79 -10.38
CA ILE A 112 -22.00 20.97 -9.68
C ILE A 112 -21.27 20.52 -8.42
N ILE A 113 -20.09 21.08 -8.21
CA ILE A 113 -19.28 20.95 -7.00
C ILE A 113 -19.29 22.31 -6.32
N GLU A 114 -19.89 22.37 -5.13
CA GLU A 114 -20.01 23.58 -4.33
C GLU A 114 -19.16 23.45 -3.06
N GLY A 115 -18.63 24.59 -2.60
CA GLY A 115 -17.81 24.65 -1.38
C GLY A 115 -16.55 23.78 -1.48
N LEU A 116 -15.88 23.80 -2.64
CA LEU A 116 -14.60 23.15 -2.81
C LEU A 116 -13.54 23.94 -2.04
N GLN A 117 -12.90 23.31 -1.05
CA GLN A 117 -11.77 23.90 -0.35
C GLN A 117 -10.46 23.34 -0.88
N LEU A 118 -9.58 24.26 -1.24
CA LEU A 118 -8.23 23.99 -1.72
C LEU A 118 -7.25 24.43 -0.64
N LYS A 119 -6.34 23.55 -0.26
CA LYS A 119 -5.30 23.86 0.73
C LYS A 119 -3.95 23.91 0.05
N GLN A 120 -3.17 24.93 0.38
CA GLN A 120 -1.77 25.00 0.00
C GLN A 120 -1.00 23.87 0.65
N VAL A 121 -0.24 23.13 -0.14
CA VAL A 121 0.69 22.13 0.34
C VAL A 121 2.08 22.50 -0.11
N THR A 122 3.02 22.54 0.84
CA THR A 122 4.42 22.74 0.50
C THR A 122 5.02 21.43 0.00
N ARG A 123 6.07 21.54 -0.81
CA ARG A 123 6.76 20.39 -1.38
C ARG A 123 7.31 19.45 -0.30
N GLU A 124 7.69 19.98 0.86
CA GLU A 124 8.18 19.21 2.02
C GLU A 124 7.07 18.37 2.68
N ALA A 125 5.82 18.86 2.65
CA ALA A 125 4.67 18.11 3.16
C ALA A 125 4.19 17.03 2.16
N LEU A 126 4.28 17.28 0.85
CA LEU A 126 3.93 16.30 -0.19
C LEU A 126 4.98 15.21 -0.39
N LEU A 127 6.27 15.55 -0.31
CA LEU A 127 7.36 14.57 -0.46
C LEU A 127 7.56 13.72 0.79
N GLY A 128 6.88 14.06 1.88
CA GLY A 128 6.85 13.28 3.11
C GLY A 128 8.23 13.18 3.78
N ARG A 129 8.23 13.33 5.10
CA ARG A 129 9.22 12.65 5.96
C ARG A 129 9.03 11.11 5.96
N GLU A 130 8.32 10.58 4.96
CA GLU A 130 7.70 9.26 4.95
C GLU A 130 8.72 8.13 4.82
N ALA A 131 9.86 8.32 4.16
CA ALA A 131 10.86 7.25 4.11
C ALA A 131 11.42 6.93 5.52
N ASP A 132 11.63 7.94 6.36
CA ASP A 132 12.15 7.73 7.71
C ASP A 132 11.03 7.45 8.73
N GLU A 133 9.86 8.09 8.61
CA GLU A 133 8.73 7.85 9.52
C GLU A 133 8.04 6.49 9.27
N LEU A 134 7.86 6.04 8.02
CA LEU A 134 7.35 4.69 7.73
C LEU A 134 8.36 3.62 8.15
N ARG A 135 9.67 3.84 7.96
CA ARG A 135 10.70 2.91 8.50
C ARG A 135 10.63 2.80 10.01
N ASN A 136 10.30 3.88 10.72
CA ASN A 136 10.11 3.87 12.16
C ASN A 136 8.80 3.20 12.61
N TRP A 137 7.84 2.96 11.71
CA TRP A 137 6.59 2.24 12.00
C TRP A 137 6.66 0.76 11.62
N LEU A 138 7.61 0.38 10.76
CA LEU A 138 7.80 -1.00 10.31
C LEU A 138 8.78 -1.72 11.23
N TYR A 139 8.33 -2.85 11.78
CA TYR A 139 9.17 -3.76 12.57
C TYR A 139 9.61 -4.95 11.71
N GLU A 140 10.88 -5.32 11.80
CA GLU A 140 11.41 -6.56 11.23
C GLU A 140 11.85 -7.51 12.35
N ILE A 141 11.63 -8.81 12.16
CA ILE A 141 12.12 -9.84 13.07
C ILE A 141 13.60 -10.08 12.79
N GLU A 142 14.48 -9.44 13.57
CA GLU A 142 15.91 -9.70 13.53
C GLU A 142 16.29 -10.84 14.49
N TRP A 143 16.66 -12.00 13.94
CA TRP A 143 17.16 -13.11 14.74
C TRP A 143 18.60 -12.88 15.17
N ARG A 144 18.79 -12.41 16.41
CA ARG A 144 20.12 -12.28 17.01
C ARG A 144 20.55 -13.61 17.61
N SER A 145 21.72 -14.10 17.18
CA SER A 145 22.33 -15.30 17.76
C SER A 145 22.61 -15.10 19.25
N GLN A 146 21.78 -15.72 20.10
CA GLN A 146 21.95 -15.72 21.55
C GLN A 146 22.59 -17.04 22.01
N PRO A 147 23.53 -17.00 22.95
CA PRO A 147 24.10 -18.21 23.53
C PRO A 147 23.02 -18.96 24.32
N ARG A 148 22.82 -20.25 24.00
CA ARG A 148 21.80 -21.11 24.63
C ARG A 148 22.05 -21.35 26.14
N PHE A 149 23.29 -21.16 26.57
CA PHE A 149 23.76 -21.15 27.95
C PHE A 149 24.75 -19.99 28.07
N GLY A 150 24.68 -19.19 29.14
CA GLY A 150 25.48 -17.97 29.28
C GLY A 150 26.96 -18.13 28.86
N ARG A 151 27.44 -17.11 28.14
CA ARG A 151 28.77 -17.00 27.50
C ARG A 151 29.02 -18.04 26.40
N GLN A 152 29.24 -17.56 25.17
CA GLN A 152 29.74 -18.39 24.06
C GLN A 152 31.06 -19.05 24.49
N LEU A 153 31.00 -20.32 24.87
CA LEU A 153 32.21 -21.12 25.07
C LEU A 153 32.73 -21.51 23.68
N PRO A 154 34.05 -21.41 23.43
CA PRO A 154 34.63 -21.90 22.19
C PRO A 154 34.32 -23.39 21.98
N PRO A 155 34.30 -23.90 20.72
CA PRO A 155 33.85 -25.25 20.38
C PRO A 155 34.70 -26.41 20.93
N GLU A 156 35.56 -26.17 21.91
CA GLU A 156 36.45 -27.15 22.54
C GLU A 156 35.73 -28.08 23.53
N TYR A 157 34.44 -27.85 23.79
CA TYR A 157 33.66 -28.67 24.74
C TYR A 157 33.14 -30.00 24.15
N ILE A 158 33.17 -30.17 22.83
CA ILE A 158 32.77 -31.42 22.20
C ILE A 158 34.01 -32.30 22.07
N LEU A 159 34.13 -33.28 22.97
CA LEU A 159 35.13 -34.34 22.85
C LEU A 159 35.02 -34.97 21.45
N ILE A 160 36.15 -35.12 20.77
CA ILE A 160 36.17 -35.82 19.48
C ILE A 160 35.63 -37.25 19.64
N PRO A 161 34.92 -37.83 18.65
CA PRO A 161 34.27 -39.13 18.79
C PRO A 161 35.19 -40.25 19.32
N GLY A 162 36.49 -40.20 18.98
CA GLY A 162 37.50 -41.13 19.49
C GLY A 162 37.77 -41.00 20.99
N GLU A 163 37.70 -39.79 21.56
CA GLU A 163 37.83 -39.56 23.00
C GLU A 163 36.57 -39.95 23.77
N ILE A 164 35.39 -39.71 23.19
CA ILE A 164 34.11 -40.18 23.72
C ILE A 164 34.14 -41.70 23.83
N SER A 165 34.50 -42.40 22.76
CA SER A 165 34.59 -43.87 22.73
C SER A 165 35.58 -44.39 23.77
N ARG A 166 36.77 -43.78 23.88
CA ARG A 166 37.80 -44.18 24.86
C ARG A 166 37.32 -44.02 26.30
N LYS A 167 36.60 -42.95 26.63
CA LYS A 167 36.06 -42.71 27.98
C LYS A 167 34.86 -43.61 28.30
N LEU A 168 34.03 -43.93 27.30
CA LEU A 168 32.82 -44.73 27.51
C LEU A 168 33.09 -46.24 27.49
N ASN A 169 34.09 -46.72 26.74
CA ASN A 169 34.39 -48.15 26.62
C ASN A 169 34.45 -48.93 27.95
N PRO A 170 35.16 -48.45 29.00
CA PRO A 170 35.21 -49.16 30.28
C PRO A 170 33.84 -49.25 30.95
N LEU A 171 33.01 -48.19 30.83
CA LEU A 171 31.69 -48.11 31.42
C LEU A 171 30.67 -48.96 30.64
N VAL A 172 30.78 -49.02 29.32
CA VAL A 172 29.89 -49.82 28.46
C VAL A 172 30.00 -51.30 28.82
N SER A 173 31.21 -51.84 28.98
CA SER A 173 31.38 -53.24 29.42
C SER A 173 30.74 -53.53 30.77
N LYS A 174 30.77 -52.57 31.71
CA LYS A 174 30.11 -52.70 33.01
C LYS A 174 28.57 -52.62 32.89
N LEU A 175 28.07 -51.65 32.15
CA LEU A 175 26.62 -51.46 31.91
C LEU A 175 26.00 -52.64 31.14
N VAL A 176 26.70 -53.19 30.16
CA VAL A 176 26.29 -54.38 29.40
C VAL A 176 26.19 -55.62 30.31
N SER A 177 27.01 -55.69 31.38
CA SER A 177 26.93 -56.79 32.34
C SER A 177 25.85 -56.61 33.42
N GLU A 178 25.48 -55.36 33.73
CA GLU A 178 24.45 -55.05 34.74
C GLU A 178 23.02 -54.99 34.15
N ILE A 179 22.90 -54.80 32.83
CA ILE A 179 21.61 -54.67 32.13
C ILE A 179 21.36 -55.93 31.29
N ASP A 180 20.22 -56.59 31.49
CA ASP A 180 19.79 -57.74 30.66
C ASP A 180 19.39 -57.29 29.25
N LEU A 181 20.39 -56.99 28.43
CA LEU A 181 20.23 -56.56 27.04
C LEU A 181 19.60 -57.63 26.16
N ASN A 182 19.52 -58.89 26.60
CA ASN A 182 18.81 -59.95 25.89
C ASN A 182 17.29 -59.76 25.95
N SER A 183 16.77 -59.21 27.05
CA SER A 183 15.36 -58.82 27.13
C SER A 183 15.07 -57.64 26.21
N TYR A 184 16.02 -56.70 26.08
CA TYR A 184 15.89 -55.54 25.20
C TYR A 184 15.93 -55.92 23.71
N SER A 185 16.79 -56.88 23.31
CA SER A 185 16.85 -57.35 21.93
C SER A 185 15.59 -58.09 21.49
N LYS A 186 14.98 -58.87 22.39
CA LYS A 186 13.66 -59.49 22.17
C LYS A 186 12.57 -58.43 22.00
N PHE A 187 12.55 -57.41 22.85
CA PHE A 187 11.59 -56.32 22.75
C PHE A 187 11.76 -55.54 21.44
N LEU A 188 12.99 -55.24 21.03
CA LEU A 188 13.27 -54.54 19.78
C LEU A 188 12.74 -55.32 18.57
N SER A 189 12.96 -56.63 18.55
CA SER A 189 12.46 -57.51 17.47
C SER A 189 10.92 -57.53 17.42
N GLN A 190 10.26 -57.52 18.59
CA GLN A 190 8.81 -57.43 18.67
C GLN A 190 8.29 -56.06 18.22
N LEU A 191 8.98 -54.98 18.60
CA LEU A 191 8.65 -53.62 18.19
C LEU A 191 8.78 -53.44 16.67
N GLU A 192 9.83 -54.00 16.06
CA GLU A 192 10.01 -54.00 14.61
C GLU A 192 8.88 -54.74 13.89
N ALA A 193 8.51 -55.94 14.37
CA ALA A 193 7.39 -56.70 13.81
C ALA A 193 6.07 -55.92 13.91
N LEU A 194 5.79 -55.29 15.07
CA LEU A 194 4.61 -54.46 15.27
C LEU A 194 4.62 -53.22 14.36
N SER A 195 5.79 -52.59 14.18
CA SER A 195 5.95 -51.41 13.34
C SER A 195 5.69 -51.74 11.88
N ILE A 196 6.17 -52.90 11.40
CA ILE A 196 5.88 -53.38 10.04
C ILE A 196 4.38 -53.62 9.86
N ASP A 197 3.71 -54.27 10.83
CA ASP A 197 2.27 -54.53 10.77
C ASP A 197 1.45 -53.24 10.69
N TYR A 198 1.76 -52.24 11.53
CA TYR A 198 1.13 -50.92 11.48
C TYR A 198 1.38 -50.19 10.15
N ILE A 199 2.59 -50.28 9.60
CA ILE A 199 2.91 -49.68 8.30
C ILE A 199 2.06 -50.34 7.21
N VAL A 200 1.98 -51.67 7.17
CA VAL A 200 1.18 -52.39 6.17
C VAL A 200 -0.32 -52.09 6.31
N HIS A 201 -0.84 -52.03 7.54
CA HIS A 201 -2.24 -51.67 7.80
C HIS A 201 -2.59 -50.23 7.41
N ALA A 202 -1.62 -49.31 7.35
CA ALA A 202 -1.86 -47.93 6.94
C ALA A 202 -1.97 -47.76 5.41
N PHE A 203 -1.62 -48.79 4.62
CA PHE A 203 -1.64 -48.75 3.14
C PHE A 203 -2.73 -49.63 2.50
N VAL A 204 -3.66 -50.19 3.29
CA VAL A 204 -4.87 -50.92 2.85
C VAL A 204 -6.11 -50.18 3.31
#